data_AF-Q2SRM5-F1
#
_entry.id   AF-Q2SRM5-F1
#
_cell.length_a   1.000
_cell.length_b   1.000
_cell.length_c   1.000
_cell.angle_alpha   90.00
_cell.angle_beta   90.00
_cell.angle_gamma   90.00
#
_symmetry.space_group_name_H-M   'P 1'
#
loop_
_entity.id
_entity.type
_entity.pdbx_description
1 polymer ?
#
loop_
_entity_poly.entity_id
_entity_poly.type
_entity_poly.pdbx_seq_one_letter_code
_entity_poly.pdbx_strand_id
1 'polypeptide(L)'
;MNANKKFNVLSPITLEQNLSIYDEALDFAIDSSEKRIKNIGISGSYGAGKSTVWNTYVKKRNINNIISISLAKYYEAKSDTKMNIFDNSVFENRIERQIINQIISQIDPKLIPLYSNKIKENKNKREVLINFTFFTFFIVGIVGLSNISLFNDYLKLKFALIFIFNLCWIIPVLWSSINLIKNSKIKILEFNIKGIKGKFNEIDQKDETIFDKEIKQIIYLLYSSNTDYVVFDDLDRYKSIEIFEKLKQLNYLLNNYYKTKNKDKVVKFIYMVSDDLFDNESRTKFFDFIITIIPIKTSKTFVRNRLEAIDIDIDSEYIENILNIITNTRIFLNAINDYLIYKKLVMRRFQLKNSDKLNLFNIILVKNLLPDEFQHLQNNRGIIYELLNKDKEDYCKWAIDSLELKIKEIDKLIMSTSYWFSGIGYEHQFIVRELTNVLSIYDDLDNEEINLGLSREQVKNKPFEENDQTKVRVLARMYENKQVKARVKYATFGGIQYVIAEQELTYDEFFKKFVTKELIYKLNRVRRNGYKEIDKLKSIKKDLVESLYFCEELSINKLLKIIDWDNSNNQLAQKWFEELKRKDNAKNINNFSLIKSIFNLDLINEDYKKYINYIN
;
A
#
# COMPACT_ATOMS: atom_id res chain seq x y z
N MET A 1 15.29 3.05 -18.35
CA MET A 1 14.67 1.70 -18.38
C MET A 1 14.65 1.18 -19.82
N ASN A 2 15.25 0.00 -20.09
CA ASN A 2 15.31 -0.61 -21.43
C ASN A 2 13.90 -0.86 -22.02
N ALA A 3 13.56 -0.15 -23.08
CA ALA A 3 12.28 -0.25 -23.81
C ALA A 3 12.05 -1.58 -24.56
N ASN A 4 12.99 -2.54 -24.48
CA ASN A 4 12.98 -3.77 -25.30
C ASN A 4 12.51 -5.05 -24.60
N LYS A 5 12.12 -5.03 -23.32
CA LYS A 5 11.52 -6.21 -22.65
C LYS A 5 10.01 -6.03 -22.51
N LYS A 6 9.23 -6.85 -23.24
CA LYS A 6 7.76 -6.86 -23.13
C LYS A 6 7.28 -7.36 -21.76
N PHE A 7 8.00 -8.31 -21.14
CA PHE A 7 7.68 -8.82 -19.81
C PHE A 7 8.33 -8.02 -18.69
N ASN A 8 7.63 -7.93 -17.56
CA ASN A 8 8.01 -7.18 -16.37
C ASN A 8 8.46 -8.10 -15.25
N VAL A 9 9.55 -7.74 -14.59
CA VAL A 9 10.02 -8.43 -13.38
C VAL A 9 9.27 -7.87 -12.17
N LEU A 10 8.81 -8.74 -11.26
CA LEU A 10 8.05 -8.35 -10.06
C LEU A 10 8.92 -8.09 -8.83
N SER A 11 10.18 -8.55 -8.85
CA SER A 11 11.16 -8.24 -7.81
C SER A 11 11.54 -6.76 -7.81
N PRO A 12 12.06 -6.22 -6.69
CA PRO A 12 12.51 -4.84 -6.63
C PRO A 12 13.46 -4.51 -7.77
N ILE A 13 13.16 -3.44 -8.51
CA ILE A 13 13.94 -3.02 -9.68
C ILE A 13 15.02 -2.06 -9.19
N THR A 14 16.24 -2.19 -9.69
CA THR A 14 17.26 -1.15 -9.50
C THR A 14 17.01 -0.01 -10.49
N LEU A 15 16.85 1.20 -9.98
CA LEU A 15 16.68 2.40 -10.79
C LEU A 15 18.03 2.86 -11.35
N GLU A 16 17.99 3.73 -12.35
CA GLU A 16 19.20 4.42 -12.83
C GLU A 16 19.67 5.45 -11.79
N GLN A 17 18.74 6.11 -11.11
CA GLN A 17 19.03 7.06 -10.06
C GLN A 17 17.91 7.12 -9.01
N ASN A 18 18.28 7.27 -7.74
CA ASN A 18 17.38 7.66 -6.66
C ASN A 18 17.14 9.19 -6.68
N LEU A 19 16.11 9.65 -5.97
CA LEU A 19 16.01 11.07 -5.61
C LEU A 19 17.22 11.46 -4.75
N SER A 20 17.81 12.63 -4.99
CA SER A 20 19.06 13.07 -4.33
C SER A 20 18.97 13.01 -2.81
N ILE A 21 17.84 13.42 -2.24
CA ILE A 21 17.61 13.41 -0.79
C ILE A 21 17.71 12.01 -0.16
N TYR A 22 17.33 10.95 -0.88
CA TYR A 22 17.47 9.58 -0.38
C TYR A 22 18.92 9.12 -0.38
N ASP A 23 19.69 9.50 -1.41
CA ASP A 23 21.12 9.22 -1.44
C ASP A 23 21.85 9.99 -0.33
N GLU A 24 21.52 11.26 -0.10
CA GLU A 24 22.07 12.08 0.99
C GLU A 24 21.77 11.49 2.38
N ALA A 25 20.51 11.09 2.62
CA ALA A 25 20.11 10.47 3.89
C ALA A 25 20.82 9.12 4.10
N LEU A 26 20.98 8.31 3.06
CA LEU A 26 21.71 7.05 3.13
C LEU A 26 23.20 7.28 3.36
N ASP A 27 23.82 8.24 2.68
CA ASP A 27 25.22 8.62 2.88
C ASP A 27 25.48 9.00 4.36
N PHE A 28 24.60 9.81 4.95
CA PHE A 28 24.67 10.14 6.39
C PHE A 28 24.49 8.89 7.28
N ALA A 29 23.49 8.05 6.97
CA ALA A 29 23.20 6.86 7.76
C ALA A 29 24.36 5.86 7.77
N ILE A 30 25.03 5.67 6.62
CA ILE A 30 26.10 4.69 6.46
C ILE A 30 27.49 5.25 6.75
N ASP A 31 27.68 6.56 6.93
CA ASP A 31 28.98 7.17 7.21
C ASP A 31 29.76 6.48 8.34
N SER A 32 30.95 5.98 8.02
CA SER A 32 31.87 5.35 8.96
C SER A 32 32.31 6.25 10.12
N SER A 33 32.25 7.59 9.94
CA SER A 33 32.59 8.56 10.98
C SER A 33 31.53 8.61 12.09
N GLU A 34 30.26 8.38 11.75
CA GLU A 34 29.13 8.40 12.67
C GLU A 34 28.95 7.05 13.40
N LYS A 35 29.78 6.85 14.43
CA LYS A 35 29.80 5.60 15.24
C LYS A 35 28.58 5.41 16.15
N ARG A 36 27.74 6.43 16.28
CA ARG A 36 26.50 6.39 17.09
C ARG A 36 25.36 5.68 16.35
N ILE A 37 25.35 5.75 15.02
CA ILE A 37 24.32 5.13 14.18
C ILE A 37 24.66 3.66 13.99
N LYS A 38 23.82 2.77 14.52
CA LYS A 38 24.01 1.31 14.42
C LYS A 38 22.78 0.59 13.89
N ASN A 39 21.58 1.07 14.21
CA ASN A 39 20.30 0.52 13.78
C ASN A 39 19.56 1.57 12.94
N ILE A 40 19.43 1.31 11.64
CA ILE A 40 18.85 2.24 10.67
C ILE A 40 17.52 1.70 10.19
N GLY A 41 16.45 2.49 10.30
CA GLY A 41 15.14 2.15 9.75
C GLY A 41 14.95 2.77 8.38
N ILE A 42 14.62 1.97 7.36
CA ILE A 42 14.04 2.46 6.10
C ILE A 42 12.54 2.19 6.22
N SER A 43 11.76 3.22 6.52
CA SER A 43 10.32 3.12 6.81
C SER A 43 9.50 3.51 5.59
N GLY A 44 8.29 2.96 5.47
CA GLY A 44 7.33 3.34 4.45
C GLY A 44 6.25 2.28 4.27
N SER A 45 5.11 2.63 3.68
CA SER A 45 4.03 1.68 3.44
C SER A 45 4.46 0.44 2.64
N TYR A 46 3.65 -0.62 2.69
CA TYR A 46 3.93 -1.81 1.89
C TYR A 46 3.95 -1.46 0.40
N GLY A 47 5.04 -1.83 -0.29
CA GLY A 47 5.23 -1.48 -1.70
C GLY A 47 5.73 -0.05 -1.96
N ALA A 48 6.09 0.73 -0.94
CA ALA A 48 6.59 2.11 -1.10
C ALA A 48 7.91 2.23 -1.90
N GLY A 49 8.64 1.13 -2.11
CA GLY A 49 9.91 1.11 -2.84
C GLY A 49 11.16 1.06 -1.96
N LYS A 50 11.06 0.67 -0.69
CA LYS A 50 12.18 0.56 0.26
C LYS A 50 13.37 -0.23 -0.29
N SER A 51 13.17 -1.48 -0.70
CA SER A 51 14.22 -2.33 -1.26
C SER A 51 14.76 -1.80 -2.60
N THR A 52 13.91 -1.12 -3.39
CA THR A 52 14.33 -0.46 -4.64
C THR A 52 15.32 0.67 -4.37
N VAL A 53 15.02 1.55 -3.41
CA VAL A 53 15.90 2.68 -3.05
C VAL A 53 17.24 2.17 -2.51
N TRP A 54 17.20 1.18 -1.61
CA TRP A 54 18.40 0.55 -1.04
C TRP A 54 19.25 -0.14 -2.11
N ASN A 55 18.66 -1.01 -2.94
CA ASN A 55 19.43 -1.75 -3.96
C ASN A 55 20.02 -0.81 -5.03
N THR A 56 19.31 0.27 -5.36
CA THR A 56 19.81 1.31 -6.26
C THR A 56 21.01 2.03 -5.63
N TYR A 57 20.93 2.37 -4.35
CA TYR A 57 22.01 3.00 -3.61
C TYR A 57 23.26 2.11 -3.52
N VAL A 58 23.08 0.84 -3.13
CA VAL A 58 24.16 -0.16 -3.05
C VAL A 58 24.90 -0.26 -4.37
N LYS A 59 24.16 -0.35 -5.49
CA LYS A 59 24.74 -0.41 -6.83
C LYS A 59 25.47 0.88 -7.21
N LYS A 60 24.90 2.05 -6.92
CA LYS A 60 25.47 3.35 -7.28
C LYS A 60 26.75 3.67 -6.50
N ARG A 61 26.78 3.36 -5.20
CA ARG A 61 27.91 3.62 -4.30
C ARG A 61 28.89 2.44 -4.21
N ASN A 62 28.65 1.35 -4.95
CA ASN A 62 29.45 0.11 -4.91
C ASN A 62 29.66 -0.41 -3.47
N ILE A 63 28.58 -0.42 -2.68
CA ILE A 63 28.64 -0.91 -1.30
C ILE A 63 28.83 -2.44 -1.31
N ASN A 64 29.83 -2.91 -0.56
CA ASN A 64 30.20 -4.32 -0.44
C ASN A 64 29.99 -4.83 0.99
N ASN A 65 30.30 -6.11 1.24
CA ASN A 65 30.23 -6.76 2.57
C ASN A 65 28.85 -6.64 3.24
N ILE A 66 27.80 -6.86 2.44
CA ILE A 66 26.40 -6.83 2.89
C ILE A 66 25.92 -8.26 3.08
N ILE A 67 25.32 -8.55 4.23
CA ILE A 67 24.50 -9.74 4.42
C ILE A 67 23.04 -9.31 4.36
N SER A 68 22.29 -9.82 3.37
CA SER A 68 20.88 -9.49 3.15
C SER A 68 19.97 -10.63 3.57
N ILE A 69 19.04 -10.36 4.47
CA ILE A 69 18.09 -11.33 4.99
C ILE A 69 16.71 -10.92 4.51
N SER A 70 16.05 -11.79 3.75
CA SER A 70 14.68 -11.59 3.27
C SER A 70 13.84 -12.79 3.68
N LEU A 71 12.87 -12.56 4.56
CA LEU A 71 12.01 -13.61 5.08
C LEU A 71 10.64 -13.50 4.43
N ALA A 72 10.25 -14.52 3.67
CA ALA A 72 8.92 -14.61 3.14
C ALA A 72 8.01 -15.36 4.14
N LYS A 73 6.99 -14.66 4.63
CA LYS A 73 5.91 -15.27 5.42
C LYS A 73 4.96 -16.03 4.48
N TYR A 74 5.19 -17.33 4.31
CA TYR A 74 4.32 -18.21 3.50
C TYR A 74 3.19 -18.87 4.30
N TYR A 75 3.12 -18.63 5.62
CA TYR A 75 2.07 -19.17 6.48
C TYR A 75 1.20 -18.03 7.01
N GLU A 76 0.05 -17.83 6.36
CA GLU A 76 -1.15 -17.43 7.08
C GLU A 76 -1.68 -18.69 7.74
N ALA A 77 -1.32 -18.91 9.01
CA ALA A 77 -2.14 -19.77 9.83
C ALA A 77 -3.54 -19.14 9.81
N LYS A 78 -4.52 -19.89 9.27
CA LYS A 78 -5.93 -19.54 9.38
C LYS A 78 -6.16 -19.08 10.82
N SER A 79 -6.74 -17.89 10.96
CA SER A 79 -7.07 -17.26 12.22
C SER A 79 -8.15 -18.06 12.94
N ASP A 80 -7.83 -19.26 13.41
CA ASP A 80 -8.60 -19.93 14.42
C ASP A 80 -8.10 -19.42 15.77
N THR A 81 -8.98 -18.66 16.40
CA THR A 81 -8.88 -18.11 17.75
C THR A 81 -8.40 -19.15 18.77
N LYS A 82 -7.13 -19.00 19.17
CA LYS A 82 -6.42 -19.37 20.41
C LYS A 82 -5.01 -19.86 20.07
N MET A 83 -4.16 -18.94 19.64
CA MET A 83 -2.73 -19.21 19.54
C MET A 83 -2.18 -19.24 20.98
N ASN A 84 -1.81 -20.42 21.46
CA ASN A 84 -1.23 -20.57 22.80
C ASN A 84 0.16 -19.90 22.82
N ILE A 85 0.62 -19.45 24.00
CA ILE A 85 1.98 -18.89 24.19
C ILE A 85 3.07 -19.86 23.65
N PHE A 86 2.81 -21.17 23.75
CA PHE A 86 3.69 -22.23 23.24
C PHE A 86 3.83 -22.23 21.70
N ASP A 87 2.80 -21.80 20.96
CA ASP A 87 2.85 -21.71 19.50
C ASP A 87 3.63 -20.48 19.03
N ASN A 88 3.58 -19.38 19.79
CA ASN A 88 4.36 -18.17 19.51
C ASN A 88 5.87 -18.43 19.65
N SER A 89 6.32 -19.04 20.74
CA SER A 89 7.75 -19.32 20.93
C SER A 89 8.31 -20.28 19.87
N VAL A 90 7.52 -21.29 19.45
CA VAL A 90 7.88 -22.19 18.34
C VAL A 90 7.95 -21.44 17.01
N PHE A 91 7.04 -20.50 16.78
CA PHE A 91 7.02 -19.67 15.58
C PHE A 91 8.22 -18.72 15.51
N GLU A 92 8.55 -18.05 16.60
CA GLU A 92 9.72 -17.18 16.68
C GLU A 92 11.03 -17.93 16.49
N ASN A 93 11.18 -19.09 17.15
CA ASN A 93 12.34 -19.96 16.97
C ASN A 93 12.51 -20.37 15.49
N ARG A 94 11.41 -20.57 14.73
CA ARG A 94 11.50 -20.84 13.29
C ARG A 94 12.06 -19.64 12.52
N ILE A 95 11.61 -18.43 12.85
CA ILE A 95 12.08 -17.19 12.22
C ILE A 95 13.56 -16.97 12.52
N GLU A 96 13.96 -17.07 13.79
CA GLU A 96 15.36 -16.93 14.20
C GLU A 96 16.26 -17.91 13.45
N ARG A 97 15.85 -19.17 13.34
CA ARG A 97 16.60 -20.18 12.59
C ARG A 97 16.69 -19.87 11.10
N GLN A 98 15.65 -19.30 10.50
CA GLN A 98 15.71 -18.83 9.10
C GLN A 98 16.68 -17.68 8.93
N ILE A 99 16.71 -16.72 9.86
CA ILE A 99 17.68 -15.62 9.87
C ILE A 99 19.11 -16.17 9.91
N ILE A 100 19.39 -17.07 10.87
CA ILE A 100 20.72 -17.68 11.03
C ILE A 100 21.15 -18.42 9.77
N ASN A 101 20.26 -19.22 9.18
CA ASN A 101 20.55 -19.96 7.96
C ASN A 101 20.87 -19.04 6.77
N GLN A 102 20.16 -17.91 6.63
CA GLN A 102 20.44 -16.93 5.56
C GLN A 102 21.75 -16.16 5.79
N ILE A 103 22.13 -15.91 7.05
CA ILE A 103 23.45 -15.34 7.38
C ILE A 103 24.55 -16.33 6.96
N ILE A 104 24.42 -17.60 7.36
CA ILE A 104 25.43 -18.64 7.07
C ILE A 104 25.59 -18.85 5.57
N SER A 105 24.51 -18.78 4.78
CA SER A 105 24.56 -19.04 3.34
C SER A 105 25.29 -17.97 2.53
N GLN A 106 25.52 -16.79 3.10
CA GLN A 106 26.20 -15.67 2.46
C GLN A 106 27.68 -15.54 2.85
N ILE A 107 28.17 -16.41 3.73
CA ILE A 107 29.54 -16.37 4.24
C ILE A 107 30.35 -17.51 3.64
N ASP A 108 31.54 -17.20 3.10
CA ASP A 108 32.49 -18.22 2.65
C ASP A 108 32.86 -19.15 3.84
N PRO A 109 32.61 -20.48 3.73
CA PRO A 109 32.90 -21.45 4.78
C PRO A 109 34.37 -21.47 5.25
N LYS A 110 35.31 -20.92 4.48
CA LYS A 110 36.72 -20.77 4.84
C LYS A 110 36.96 -19.66 5.85
N LEU A 111 36.14 -18.60 5.85
CA LEU A 111 36.22 -17.51 6.83
C LEU A 111 35.73 -17.93 8.21
N ILE A 112 34.90 -18.99 8.27
CA ILE A 112 34.28 -19.50 9.50
C ILE A 112 34.73 -20.94 9.81
N PRO A 113 36.04 -21.21 10.02
CA PRO A 113 36.55 -22.56 10.26
C PRO A 113 35.97 -23.23 11.52
N LEU A 114 35.65 -22.43 12.54
CA LEU A 114 35.20 -22.92 13.85
C LEU A 114 33.70 -23.23 13.91
N TYR A 115 32.90 -22.75 12.95
CA TYR A 115 31.46 -22.99 12.95
C TYR A 115 31.15 -24.40 12.43
N SER A 116 30.54 -25.24 13.28
CA SER A 116 30.35 -26.67 12.97
C SER A 116 29.32 -26.92 11.88
N ASN A 117 28.29 -26.06 11.82
CA ASN A 117 27.11 -26.24 10.98
C ASN A 117 27.19 -25.44 9.66
N LYS A 118 28.42 -25.08 9.23
CA LYS A 118 28.63 -24.35 7.97
C LYS A 118 28.29 -25.21 6.75
N ILE A 119 28.01 -24.55 5.63
CA ILE A 119 27.79 -25.21 4.35
C ILE A 119 29.03 -26.03 3.98
N LYS A 120 28.81 -27.30 3.60
CA LYS A 120 29.88 -28.22 3.21
C LYS A 120 30.27 -27.95 1.76
N GLU A 121 31.54 -27.63 1.54
CA GLU A 121 32.12 -27.52 0.21
C GLU A 121 32.87 -28.79 -0.16
N ASN A 122 32.84 -29.13 -1.45
CA ASN A 122 33.68 -30.20 -1.98
C ASN A 122 35.16 -29.80 -1.90
N LYS A 123 36.00 -30.75 -1.48
CA LYS A 123 37.45 -30.54 -1.50
C LYS A 123 37.94 -30.36 -2.94
N ASN A 124 38.97 -29.53 -3.11
CA ASN A 124 39.57 -29.31 -4.43
C ASN A 124 40.15 -30.63 -4.97
N LYS A 125 39.94 -30.93 -6.27
CA LYS A 125 40.50 -32.13 -6.92
C LYS A 125 42.02 -32.24 -6.73
N ARG A 126 42.74 -31.11 -6.74
CA ARG A 126 44.19 -31.08 -6.47
C ARG A 126 44.53 -31.50 -5.04
N GLU A 127 43.74 -31.06 -4.06
CA GLU A 127 43.95 -31.43 -2.65
C GLU A 127 43.67 -32.92 -2.43
N VAL A 128 42.63 -33.46 -3.08
CA VAL A 128 42.35 -34.90 -3.07
C VAL A 128 43.49 -35.68 -3.71
N LEU A 129 44.01 -35.23 -4.85
CA LEU A 129 45.14 -35.88 -5.54
C LEU A 129 46.40 -35.87 -4.66
N ILE A 130 46.75 -34.72 -4.06
CA ILE A 130 47.91 -34.60 -3.15
C ILE A 130 47.77 -35.56 -1.97
N ASN A 131 46.60 -35.60 -1.34
CA ASN A 131 46.34 -36.52 -0.22
C ASN A 131 46.42 -37.98 -0.65
N PHE A 132 45.94 -38.32 -1.84
CA PHE A 132 46.07 -39.67 -2.41
C PHE A 132 47.54 -40.03 -2.66
N THR A 133 48.33 -39.12 -3.23
CA THR A 133 49.78 -39.33 -3.45
C THR A 133 50.53 -39.56 -2.13
N PHE A 134 50.29 -38.74 -1.11
CA PHE A 134 50.90 -38.95 0.21
C PHE A 134 50.45 -40.27 0.86
N PHE A 135 49.18 -40.65 0.69
CA PHE A 135 48.70 -41.94 1.17
C PHE A 135 49.38 -43.12 0.46
N THR A 136 49.60 -43.03 -0.86
CA THR A 136 50.35 -44.05 -1.59
C THR A 136 51.81 -44.16 -1.13
N PHE A 137 52.50 -43.03 -0.90
CA PHE A 137 53.87 -43.05 -0.37
C PHE A 137 53.94 -43.65 1.03
N PHE A 138 52.94 -43.38 1.87
CA PHE A 138 52.86 -43.97 3.21
C PHE A 138 52.78 -45.50 3.16
N ILE A 139 51.94 -46.06 2.28
CA ILE A 139 51.83 -47.52 2.07
C ILE A 139 53.15 -48.10 1.53
N VAL A 140 53.76 -47.45 0.53
CA VAL A 140 55.05 -47.89 -0.04
C VAL A 140 56.16 -47.89 1.02
N GLY A 141 56.20 -46.88 1.90
CA GLY A 141 57.17 -46.82 2.99
C GLY A 141 57.03 -47.99 3.97
N ILE A 142 55.79 -48.32 4.39
CA ILE A 142 55.53 -49.43 5.32
C ILE A 142 55.86 -50.78 4.69
N VAL A 143 55.34 -51.04 3.48
CA VAL A 143 55.54 -52.31 2.78
C VAL A 143 57.02 -52.50 2.37
N GLY A 144 57.70 -51.41 2.02
CA GLY A 144 59.13 -51.43 1.73
C GLY A 144 59.98 -51.78 2.95
N LEU A 145 59.67 -51.22 4.11
CA LEU A 145 60.34 -51.55 5.37
C LEU A 145 60.06 -52.98 5.83
N SER A 146 58.83 -53.47 5.70
CA SER A 146 58.48 -54.85 6.10
C SER A 146 59.20 -55.91 5.27
N ASN A 147 59.49 -55.61 4.00
CA ASN A 147 60.16 -56.52 3.07
C ASN A 147 61.67 -56.25 2.92
N ILE A 148 62.27 -55.48 3.83
CA ILE A 148 63.68 -55.08 3.71
C ILE A 148 64.66 -56.26 3.75
N SER A 149 64.24 -57.40 4.31
CA SER A 149 65.02 -58.63 4.39
C SER A 149 65.37 -59.22 3.02
N LEU A 150 64.58 -58.93 1.97
CA LEU A 150 64.83 -59.37 0.59
C LEU A 150 66.12 -58.79 -0.02
N PHE A 151 66.71 -57.76 0.58
CA PHE A 151 67.90 -57.06 0.08
C PHE A 151 69.14 -57.28 0.96
N ASN A 152 69.14 -58.32 1.80
CA ASN A 152 70.25 -58.60 2.73
C ASN A 152 71.60 -58.82 2.02
N ASP A 153 71.59 -59.37 0.81
CA ASP A 153 72.80 -59.68 0.04
C ASP A 153 73.50 -58.43 -0.53
N TYR A 154 72.82 -57.27 -0.54
CA TYR A 154 73.32 -56.01 -1.10
C TYR A 154 73.35 -54.89 -0.05
N LEU A 155 74.34 -54.91 0.85
CA LEU A 155 74.41 -54.01 2.01
C LEU A 155 74.27 -52.51 1.67
N LYS A 156 74.99 -51.99 0.66
CA LYS A 156 74.89 -50.56 0.27
C LYS A 156 73.48 -50.19 -0.22
N LEU A 157 72.88 -51.08 -1.01
CA LEU A 157 71.54 -50.90 -1.59
C LEU A 157 70.47 -50.97 -0.50
N LYS A 158 70.63 -51.89 0.47
CA LYS A 158 69.78 -52.01 1.66
C LYS A 158 69.76 -50.73 2.49
N PHE A 159 70.91 -50.15 2.82
CA PHE A 159 70.95 -48.90 3.60
C PHE A 159 70.28 -47.73 2.86
N ALA A 160 70.48 -47.62 1.54
CA ALA A 160 69.80 -46.62 0.73
C ALA A 160 68.27 -46.82 0.72
N LEU A 161 67.79 -48.06 0.57
CA LEU A 161 66.36 -48.40 0.60
C LEU A 161 65.72 -48.14 1.97
N ILE A 162 66.42 -48.47 3.08
CA ILE A 162 65.96 -48.13 4.44
C ILE A 162 65.75 -46.62 4.56
N PHE A 163 66.71 -45.82 4.09
CA PHE A 163 66.60 -44.36 4.16
C PHE A 163 65.42 -43.84 3.32
N ILE A 164 65.27 -44.32 2.08
CA ILE A 164 64.18 -43.93 1.18
C ILE A 164 62.81 -44.32 1.77
N PHE A 165 62.63 -45.56 2.21
CA PHE A 165 61.35 -45.99 2.77
C PHE A 165 60.99 -45.25 4.06
N ASN A 166 61.99 -44.91 4.88
CA ASN A 166 61.76 -44.04 6.05
C ASN A 166 61.24 -42.66 5.65
N LEU A 167 61.83 -42.01 4.65
CA LEU A 167 61.31 -40.76 4.12
C LEU A 167 59.88 -40.91 3.56
N CYS A 168 59.61 -42.02 2.86
CA CYS A 168 58.30 -42.30 2.27
C CYS A 168 57.17 -42.42 3.30
N TRP A 169 57.42 -42.83 4.55
CA TRP A 169 56.36 -42.83 5.58
C TRP A 169 56.40 -41.59 6.49
N ILE A 170 57.58 -41.04 6.80
CA ILE A 170 57.71 -39.86 7.67
C ILE A 170 57.12 -38.61 7.01
N ILE A 171 57.39 -38.36 5.73
CA ILE A 171 56.91 -37.16 5.04
C ILE A 171 55.37 -37.11 4.97
N PRO A 172 54.65 -38.18 4.57
CA PRO A 172 53.19 -38.21 4.65
C PRO A 172 52.63 -38.03 6.07
N VAL A 173 53.28 -38.61 7.08
CA VAL A 173 52.84 -38.46 8.48
C VAL A 173 52.91 -37.00 8.91
N LEU A 174 54.03 -36.32 8.64
CA LEU A 174 54.19 -34.90 8.93
C LEU A 174 53.17 -34.05 8.16
N TRP A 175 52.97 -34.31 6.87
CA TRP A 175 51.95 -33.63 6.06
C TRP A 175 50.54 -33.80 6.63
N SER A 176 50.18 -35.03 7.01
CA SER A 176 48.90 -35.35 7.63
C SER A 176 48.73 -34.64 8.98
N SER A 177 49.75 -34.66 9.85
CA SER A 177 49.74 -33.96 11.13
C SER A 177 49.55 -32.44 10.97
N ILE A 178 50.24 -31.82 10.01
CA ILE A 178 50.07 -30.38 9.72
C ILE A 178 48.64 -30.10 9.22
N ASN A 179 48.09 -30.94 8.34
CA ASN A 179 46.72 -30.79 7.86
C ASN A 179 45.68 -31.03 8.95
N LEU A 180 45.94 -31.96 9.88
CA LEU A 180 45.13 -32.15 11.07
C LEU A 180 45.21 -30.93 11.97
N ILE A 181 46.36 -30.32 12.20
CA ILE A 181 46.46 -29.10 13.01
C ILE A 181 45.74 -27.93 12.32
N LYS A 182 45.89 -27.77 11.00
CA LYS A 182 45.20 -26.72 10.23
C LYS A 182 43.67 -26.91 10.19
N ASN A 183 43.21 -28.16 10.18
CA ASN A 183 41.78 -28.49 10.06
C ASN A 183 41.11 -28.89 11.38
N SER A 184 41.89 -29.12 12.44
CA SER A 184 41.37 -29.37 13.79
C SER A 184 40.97 -28.00 14.33
N LYS A 185 39.70 -27.69 14.61
CA LYS A 185 38.70 -28.53 15.29
C LYS A 185 39.31 -29.37 16.41
N ILE A 186 40.33 -28.85 17.12
CA ILE A 186 40.51 -29.25 18.51
C ILE A 186 39.29 -28.64 19.22
N LYS A 187 38.16 -29.34 19.13
CA LYS A 187 37.21 -29.37 20.23
C LYS A 187 38.09 -29.83 21.38
N ILE A 188 38.58 -28.88 22.18
CA ILE A 188 38.89 -29.18 23.56
C ILE A 188 37.66 -29.96 24.00
N LEU A 189 37.86 -31.23 24.32
CA LEU A 189 36.82 -32.15 24.71
C LEU A 189 36.00 -31.39 25.76
N GLU A 190 34.86 -30.85 25.37
CA GLU A 190 33.80 -30.57 26.30
C GLU A 190 33.55 -31.94 26.90
N PHE A 191 34.06 -32.16 28.10
CA PHE A 191 33.78 -33.33 28.91
C PHE A 191 32.27 -33.35 29.09
N ASN A 192 31.58 -34.00 28.15
CA ASN A 192 30.16 -34.30 28.23
C ASN A 192 30.03 -35.40 29.28
N ILE A 193 30.07 -35.00 30.55
CA ILE A 193 29.62 -35.84 31.65
C ILE A 193 28.11 -36.00 31.44
N LYS A 194 27.74 -37.12 30.80
CA LYS A 194 26.38 -37.49 30.34
C LYS A 194 25.30 -37.48 31.44
N GLY A 195 25.62 -37.17 32.70
CA GLY A 195 24.66 -37.07 33.80
C GLY A 195 24.32 -35.65 34.27
N ILE A 196 25.17 -34.64 34.01
CA ILE A 196 24.99 -33.29 34.57
C ILE A 196 24.23 -32.38 33.59
N LYS A 197 24.55 -32.41 32.29
CA LYS A 197 23.82 -31.61 31.28
C LYS A 197 22.34 -32.02 31.15
N GLY A 198 21.99 -33.29 31.42
CA GLY A 198 20.61 -33.78 31.31
C GLY A 198 19.64 -33.21 32.36
N LYS A 199 20.12 -32.89 33.56
CA LYS A 199 19.27 -32.31 34.63
C LYS A 199 19.26 -30.79 34.64
N PHE A 200 20.35 -30.13 34.22
CA PHE A 200 20.39 -28.67 34.13
C PHE A 200 19.69 -28.12 32.87
N ASN A 201 19.70 -28.88 31.76
CA ASN A 201 19.01 -28.45 30.54
C ASN A 201 17.47 -28.54 30.63
N GLU A 202 16.89 -29.42 31.43
CA GLU A 202 15.42 -29.57 31.48
C GLU A 202 14.74 -28.55 32.39
N ILE A 203 15.48 -27.92 33.31
CA ILE A 203 14.94 -26.99 34.31
C ILE A 203 15.07 -25.52 33.83
N ASP A 204 16.10 -25.18 33.04
CA ASP A 204 16.36 -23.79 32.58
C ASP A 204 15.95 -23.50 31.11
N GLN A 205 15.64 -24.50 30.28
CA GLN A 205 15.48 -24.30 28.82
C GLN A 205 14.07 -24.01 28.29
N LYS A 206 13.05 -23.88 29.15
CA LYS A 206 11.67 -23.67 28.65
C LYS A 206 11.46 -22.29 28.00
N ASP A 207 12.25 -21.29 28.38
CA ASP A 207 12.05 -19.90 27.93
C ASP A 207 13.21 -19.31 27.10
N GLU A 208 14.34 -20.02 26.93
CA GLU A 208 15.47 -19.53 26.13
C GLU A 208 15.28 -19.74 24.62
N THR A 209 15.39 -18.66 23.86
CA THR A 209 15.22 -18.66 22.40
C THR A 209 16.47 -19.10 21.65
N ILE A 210 16.36 -19.39 20.35
CA ILE A 210 17.49 -19.86 19.54
C ILE A 210 18.56 -18.77 19.44
N PHE A 211 18.16 -17.51 19.30
CA PHE A 211 19.09 -16.39 19.35
C PHE A 211 19.87 -16.34 20.65
N ASP A 212 19.24 -16.54 21.81
CA ASP A 212 19.97 -16.51 23.10
C ASP A 212 21.05 -17.61 23.16
N LYS A 213 20.70 -18.81 22.68
CA LYS A 213 21.62 -19.97 22.64
C LYS A 213 22.76 -19.79 21.63
N GLU A 214 22.49 -19.16 20.49
CA GLU A 214 23.43 -19.06 19.38
C GLU A 214 24.09 -17.67 19.22
N ILE A 215 23.79 -16.68 20.07
CA ILE A 215 24.24 -15.29 19.90
C ILE A 215 25.75 -15.17 19.72
N LYS A 216 26.53 -15.93 20.49
CA LYS A 216 28.00 -15.96 20.39
C LYS A 216 28.47 -16.51 19.04
N GLN A 217 27.76 -17.50 18.50
CA GLN A 217 28.05 -18.07 17.20
C GLN A 217 27.71 -17.07 16.09
N ILE A 218 26.57 -16.38 16.20
CA ILE A 218 26.19 -15.33 15.23
C ILE A 218 27.20 -14.18 15.23
N ILE A 219 27.65 -13.73 16.41
CA ILE A 219 28.73 -12.74 16.53
C ILE A 219 29.99 -13.24 15.83
N TYR A 220 30.39 -14.51 16.03
CA TYR A 220 31.54 -15.08 15.34
C TYR A 220 31.38 -15.09 13.81
N LEU A 221 30.18 -15.45 13.31
CA LEU A 221 29.87 -15.46 11.87
C LEU A 221 30.00 -14.05 11.26
N LEU A 222 29.34 -13.06 11.86
CA LEU A 222 29.32 -11.67 11.37
C LEU A 222 30.71 -11.01 11.50
N TYR A 223 31.43 -11.29 12.58
CA TYR A 223 32.78 -10.77 12.78
C TYR A 223 33.78 -11.34 11.77
N SER A 224 33.76 -12.66 11.57
CA SER A 224 34.74 -13.36 10.72
C SER A 224 34.50 -13.15 9.23
N SER A 225 33.26 -12.86 8.83
CA SER A 225 32.89 -12.52 7.45
C SER A 225 33.28 -11.10 7.03
N ASN A 226 33.82 -10.29 7.95
CA ASN A 226 34.11 -8.88 7.72
C ASN A 226 32.89 -8.07 7.24
N THR A 227 31.69 -8.44 7.68
CA THR A 227 30.43 -7.77 7.31
C THR A 227 30.45 -6.30 7.75
N ASP A 228 30.01 -5.39 6.88
CA ASP A 228 29.81 -3.97 7.17
C ASP A 228 28.34 -3.67 7.47
N TYR A 229 27.43 -4.28 6.69
CA TYR A 229 26.00 -4.05 6.78
C TYR A 229 25.21 -5.36 6.87
N VAL A 230 24.24 -5.42 7.77
CA VAL A 230 23.24 -6.49 7.81
C VAL A 230 21.89 -5.88 7.48
N VAL A 231 21.26 -6.33 6.41
CA VAL A 231 20.03 -5.75 5.88
C VAL A 231 18.89 -6.74 6.11
N PHE A 232 17.84 -6.32 6.82
CA PHE A 232 16.64 -7.09 7.07
C PHE A 232 15.51 -6.54 6.21
N ASP A 233 15.02 -7.33 5.26
CA ASP A 233 13.89 -7.02 4.39
C ASP A 233 12.72 -7.98 4.67
N ASP A 234 11.50 -7.48 4.54
CA ASP A 234 10.24 -8.22 4.76
C ASP A 234 10.08 -8.87 6.16
N LEU A 235 10.91 -8.53 7.15
CA LEU A 235 10.82 -9.04 8.52
C LEU A 235 9.56 -8.52 9.26
N ASP A 236 9.08 -7.34 8.88
CA ASP A 236 7.86 -6.69 9.41
C ASP A 236 6.59 -7.53 9.21
N ARG A 237 6.54 -8.40 8.19
CA ARG A 237 5.40 -9.30 7.90
C ARG A 237 5.05 -10.24 9.06
N TYR A 238 6.02 -10.55 9.90
CA TYR A 238 5.83 -11.42 11.05
C TYR A 238 5.14 -10.72 12.23
N LYS A 239 5.15 -9.38 12.26
CA LYS A 239 4.53 -8.54 13.32
C LYS A 239 4.97 -8.95 14.75
N SER A 240 6.16 -9.51 14.93
CA SER A 240 6.77 -9.76 16.24
C SER A 240 7.84 -8.72 16.52
N ILE A 241 7.58 -7.85 17.50
CA ILE A 241 8.53 -6.82 17.97
C ILE A 241 9.71 -7.47 18.71
N GLU A 242 9.49 -8.60 19.39
CA GLU A 242 10.50 -9.33 20.17
C GLU A 242 11.72 -9.72 19.32
N ILE A 243 11.50 -10.13 18.05
CA ILE A 243 12.58 -10.45 17.12
C ILE A 243 13.45 -9.23 16.84
N PHE A 244 12.85 -8.04 16.68
CA PHE A 244 13.60 -6.80 16.45
C PHE A 244 14.43 -6.44 17.67
N GLU A 245 13.88 -6.56 18.88
CA GLU A 245 14.62 -6.30 20.13
C GLU A 245 15.88 -7.18 20.25
N LYS A 246 15.77 -8.47 19.94
CA LYS A 246 16.91 -9.39 19.92
C LYS A 246 17.95 -9.04 18.85
N LEU A 247 17.51 -8.62 17.66
CA LEU A 247 18.42 -8.15 16.60
C LEU A 247 19.18 -6.89 17.02
N LYS A 248 18.52 -5.97 17.73
CA LYS A 248 19.16 -4.78 18.31
C LYS A 248 20.16 -5.16 19.39
N GLN A 249 19.85 -6.13 20.25
CA GLN A 249 20.78 -6.66 21.25
C GLN A 249 22.00 -7.32 20.58
N LEU A 250 21.79 -8.13 19.53
CA LEU A 250 22.85 -8.74 18.74
C LEU A 250 23.79 -7.68 18.15
N ASN A 251 23.24 -6.61 17.56
CA ASN A 251 24.04 -5.51 17.02
C ASN A 251 24.90 -4.84 18.10
N TYR A 252 24.30 -4.59 19.27
CA TYR A 252 25.01 -4.00 20.42
C TYR A 252 26.20 -4.86 20.86
N LEU A 253 25.98 -6.17 21.03
CA LEU A 253 27.03 -7.12 21.44
C LEU A 253 28.12 -7.27 20.38
N LEU A 254 27.74 -7.35 19.10
CA LEU A 254 28.69 -7.43 17.98
C LEU A 254 29.63 -6.21 17.97
N ASN A 255 29.06 -5.00 18.03
CA ASN A 255 29.85 -3.77 17.98
C ASN A 255 30.73 -3.59 19.23
N ASN A 256 30.29 -4.02 20.40
CA ASN A 256 31.14 -4.04 21.59
C ASN A 256 32.29 -5.06 21.43
N TYR A 257 32.03 -6.23 20.85
CA TYR A 257 33.09 -7.20 20.55
C TYR A 257 34.16 -6.63 19.61
N TYR A 258 33.77 -5.89 18.56
CA TYR A 258 34.73 -5.15 17.70
C TYR A 258 35.59 -4.17 18.49
N LYS A 259 34.99 -3.41 19.43
CA LYS A 259 35.74 -2.50 20.31
C LYS A 259 36.76 -3.24 21.18
N THR A 260 36.40 -4.38 21.77
CA THR A 260 37.34 -5.19 22.57
C THR A 260 38.53 -5.72 21.77
N LYS A 261 38.41 -5.78 20.43
CA LYS A 261 39.48 -6.18 19.51
C LYS A 261 40.24 -4.98 18.94
N ASN A 262 40.03 -3.78 19.47
CA ASN A 262 40.63 -2.52 19.02
C ASN A 262 40.46 -2.27 17.51
N LYS A 263 39.32 -2.70 16.94
CA LYS A 263 38.97 -2.42 15.56
C LYS A 263 38.06 -1.19 15.51
N ASP A 264 38.46 -0.19 14.75
CA ASP A 264 37.66 1.02 14.55
C ASP A 264 36.61 0.83 13.45
N LYS A 265 35.71 -0.13 13.67
CA LYS A 265 34.64 -0.50 12.72
C LYS A 265 33.33 -0.67 13.47
N VAL A 266 32.26 -0.14 12.88
CA VAL A 266 30.89 -0.28 13.37
C VAL A 266 30.07 -1.01 12.31
N VAL A 267 29.50 -2.15 12.68
CA VAL A 267 28.57 -2.90 11.83
C VAL A 267 27.18 -2.30 11.98
N LYS A 268 26.57 -1.90 10.86
CA LYS A 268 25.28 -1.22 10.84
C LYS A 268 24.18 -2.19 10.40
N PHE A 269 23.12 -2.29 11.19
CA PHE A 269 21.93 -3.09 10.87
C PHE A 269 20.89 -2.16 10.25
N ILE A 270 20.35 -2.57 9.10
CA ILE A 270 19.41 -1.79 8.30
C ILE A 270 18.12 -2.58 8.20
N TYR A 271 17.01 -1.98 8.58
CA TYR A 271 15.71 -2.63 8.66
C TYR A 271 14.75 -1.95 7.68
N MET A 272 14.23 -2.69 6.71
CA MET A 272 13.16 -2.22 5.84
C MET A 272 11.83 -2.61 6.49
N VAL A 273 11.12 -1.62 7.02
CA VAL A 273 9.92 -1.85 7.85
C VAL A 273 8.73 -1.03 7.37
N SER A 274 7.53 -1.49 7.70
CA SER A 274 6.30 -0.76 7.50
C SER A 274 6.11 0.31 8.59
N ASP A 275 5.39 1.39 8.25
CA ASP A 275 5.17 2.50 9.19
C ASP A 275 4.31 2.10 10.41
N ASP A 276 3.53 1.03 10.28
CA ASP A 276 2.60 0.50 11.30
C ASP A 276 3.20 -0.60 12.19
N LEU A 277 4.48 -0.94 12.03
CA LEU A 277 5.12 -2.02 12.80
C LEU A 277 5.32 -1.65 14.28
N PHE A 278 5.74 -0.41 14.56
CA PHE A 278 6.05 0.08 15.90
C PHE A 278 5.09 1.20 16.30
N ASP A 279 4.79 1.32 17.58
CA ASP A 279 4.21 2.56 18.11
C ASP A 279 5.22 3.72 18.03
N ASN A 280 4.74 4.96 18.12
CA ASN A 280 5.56 6.15 17.88
C ASN A 280 6.76 6.25 18.84
N GLU A 281 6.60 5.84 20.10
CA GLU A 281 7.67 5.90 21.10
C GLU A 281 8.70 4.78 20.91
N SER A 282 8.27 3.54 20.69
CA SER A 282 9.19 2.41 20.55
C SER A 282 9.99 2.53 19.26
N ARG A 283 9.38 3.09 18.20
CA ARG A 283 10.07 3.34 16.92
C ARG A 283 11.30 4.23 17.07
N THR A 284 11.17 5.34 17.79
CA THR A 284 12.28 6.31 18.00
C THR A 284 13.29 5.83 19.04
N LYS A 285 12.88 4.97 19.99
CA LYS A 285 13.79 4.27 20.89
C LYS A 285 14.55 3.15 20.20
N PHE A 286 13.99 2.52 19.16
CA PHE A 286 14.59 1.40 18.45
C PHE A 286 15.66 1.83 17.46
N PHE A 287 15.32 2.74 16.53
CA PHE A 287 16.22 3.17 15.47
C PHE A 287 17.07 4.37 15.88
N ASP A 288 18.35 4.33 15.54
CA ASP A 288 19.27 5.46 15.72
C ASP A 288 19.09 6.51 14.62
N PHE A 289 18.61 6.09 13.44
CA PHE A 289 18.25 6.96 12.32
C PHE A 289 17.15 6.33 11.48
N ILE A 290 16.19 7.13 11.01
CA ILE A 290 15.04 6.66 10.20
C ILE A 290 14.97 7.44 8.89
N ILE A 291 14.97 6.72 7.78
CA ILE A 291 14.75 7.23 6.43
C ILE A 291 13.33 6.88 6.02
N THR A 292 12.50 7.89 5.79
CA THR A 292 11.11 7.68 5.37
C THR A 292 11.01 7.68 3.85
N ILE A 293 10.56 6.56 3.29
CA ILE A 293 10.32 6.39 1.86
C ILE A 293 8.87 6.75 1.56
N ILE A 294 8.71 7.77 0.72
CA ILE A 294 7.39 8.21 0.27
C ILE A 294 6.93 7.23 -0.81
N PRO A 295 5.74 6.62 -0.68
CA PRO A 295 5.24 5.69 -1.67
C PRO A 295 5.11 6.40 -3.02
N ILE A 296 5.86 5.93 -4.01
CA ILE A 296 5.69 6.40 -5.38
C ILE A 296 4.41 5.79 -5.89
N LYS A 297 3.31 6.54 -5.85
CA LYS A 297 2.07 6.14 -6.55
C LYS A 297 2.40 5.88 -8.00
N THR A 298 1.86 4.80 -8.55
CA THR A 298 1.97 4.51 -9.98
C THR A 298 1.51 5.74 -10.76
N SER A 299 2.39 6.37 -11.54
CA SER A 299 2.01 7.60 -12.25
C SER A 299 1.10 7.28 -13.43
N LYS A 300 0.23 8.23 -13.80
CA LYS A 300 -0.58 8.15 -15.02
C LYS A 300 0.28 7.90 -16.26
N THR A 301 1.44 8.55 -16.33
CA THR A 301 2.43 8.37 -17.40
C THR A 301 3.00 6.96 -17.41
N PHE A 302 3.30 6.37 -16.24
CA PHE A 302 3.79 5.00 -16.16
C PHE A 302 2.75 4.00 -16.67
N VAL A 303 1.50 4.09 -16.20
CA VAL A 303 0.42 3.20 -16.65
C VAL A 303 0.20 3.35 -18.15
N ARG A 304 0.10 4.59 -18.64
CA ARG A 304 -0.05 4.89 -20.08
C ARG A 304 1.03 4.23 -20.91
N ASN A 305 2.30 4.51 -20.61
CA ASN A 305 3.43 3.98 -21.37
C ASN A 305 3.44 2.45 -21.37
N ARG A 306 2.96 1.81 -20.29
CA ARG A 306 2.89 0.34 -20.19
C ARG A 306 1.74 -0.27 -20.99
N LEU A 307 0.59 0.40 -21.05
CA LEU A 307 -0.56 -0.04 -21.84
C LEU A 307 -0.33 0.19 -23.34
N GLU A 308 0.25 1.33 -23.72
CA GLU A 308 0.65 1.61 -25.10
C GLU A 308 1.67 0.57 -25.61
N ALA A 309 2.64 0.17 -24.77
CA ALA A 309 3.64 -0.85 -25.12
C ALA A 309 3.04 -2.25 -25.41
N ILE A 310 1.78 -2.49 -25.05
CA ILE A 310 1.05 -3.74 -25.31
C ILE A 310 -0.08 -3.56 -26.34
N ASP A 311 -0.05 -2.46 -27.10
CA ASP A 311 -1.02 -2.06 -28.13
C ASP A 311 -2.45 -1.86 -27.59
N ILE A 312 -2.58 -1.34 -26.38
CA ILE A 312 -3.85 -0.91 -25.80
C ILE A 312 -3.81 0.63 -25.68
N ASP A 313 -4.53 1.29 -26.57
CA ASP A 313 -4.70 2.74 -26.58
C ASP A 313 -6.00 3.12 -25.86
N ILE A 314 -5.91 4.01 -24.87
CA ILE A 314 -7.00 4.31 -23.95
C ILE A 314 -6.92 5.75 -23.47
N ASP A 315 -8.07 6.32 -23.17
CA ASP A 315 -8.19 7.67 -22.69
C ASP A 315 -7.61 7.88 -21.27
N SER A 316 -7.55 9.17 -20.91
CA SER A 316 -7.08 9.62 -19.61
C SER A 316 -8.00 9.21 -18.45
N GLU A 317 -9.28 8.96 -18.70
CA GLU A 317 -10.30 8.66 -17.69
C GLU A 317 -10.19 7.21 -17.21
N TYR A 318 -10.08 6.26 -18.13
CA TYR A 318 -9.85 4.86 -17.81
C TYR A 318 -8.57 4.64 -17.00
N ILE A 319 -7.49 5.38 -17.30
CA ILE A 319 -6.25 5.27 -16.54
C ILE A 319 -6.44 5.76 -15.10
N GLU A 320 -7.19 6.85 -14.89
CA GLU A 320 -7.52 7.32 -13.54
C GLU A 320 -8.38 6.31 -12.78
N ASN A 321 -9.34 5.72 -13.47
CA ASN A 321 -10.18 4.65 -12.95
C ASN A 321 -9.36 3.44 -12.48
N ILE A 322 -8.43 2.96 -13.32
CA ILE A 322 -7.51 1.88 -12.93
C ILE A 322 -6.64 2.28 -11.73
N LEU A 323 -6.08 3.49 -11.72
CA LEU A 323 -5.20 3.94 -10.64
C LEU A 323 -5.91 3.99 -9.27
N ASN A 324 -7.23 4.19 -9.25
CA ASN A 324 -8.02 4.15 -8.02
C ASN A 324 -8.17 2.72 -7.47
N ILE A 325 -8.13 1.70 -8.34
CA ILE A 325 -8.29 0.30 -7.95
C ILE A 325 -6.94 -0.38 -7.67
N ILE A 326 -5.90 -0.04 -8.42
CA ILE A 326 -4.60 -0.70 -8.29
C ILE A 326 -3.86 -0.17 -7.06
N THR A 327 -3.92 -0.95 -5.99
CA THR A 327 -3.22 -0.67 -4.73
C THR A 327 -1.72 -0.97 -4.79
N ASN A 328 -1.30 -1.89 -5.65
CA ASN A 328 0.09 -2.34 -5.77
C ASN A 328 0.52 -2.46 -7.23
N THR A 329 1.60 -1.78 -7.61
CA THR A 329 2.14 -1.80 -8.97
C THR A 329 2.55 -3.20 -9.42
N ARG A 330 2.93 -4.12 -8.51
CA ARG A 330 3.23 -5.51 -8.86
C ARG A 330 2.02 -6.24 -9.43
N ILE A 331 0.81 -5.98 -8.92
CA ILE A 331 -0.43 -6.58 -9.43
C ILE A 331 -0.66 -6.13 -10.87
N PHE A 332 -0.50 -4.83 -11.13
CA PHE A 332 -0.59 -4.27 -12.49
C PHE A 332 0.43 -4.88 -13.45
N LEU A 333 1.70 -4.95 -13.04
CA LEU A 333 2.77 -5.51 -13.86
C LEU A 333 2.54 -7.00 -14.14
N ASN A 334 2.00 -7.75 -13.17
CA ASN A 334 1.62 -9.14 -13.38
C ASN A 334 0.43 -9.27 -14.33
N ALA A 335 -0.57 -8.39 -14.23
CA ALA A 335 -1.68 -8.34 -15.18
C ALA A 335 -1.20 -8.08 -16.62
N ILE A 336 -0.21 -7.21 -16.82
CA ILE A 336 0.42 -7.00 -18.13
C ILE A 336 1.11 -8.28 -18.62
N ASN A 337 1.87 -8.95 -17.75
CA ASN A 337 2.55 -10.20 -18.11
C ASN A 337 1.55 -11.29 -18.52
N ASP A 338 0.50 -11.49 -17.73
CA ASP A 338 -0.59 -12.41 -18.04
C ASP A 338 -1.26 -12.01 -19.36
N TYR A 339 -1.61 -10.75 -19.54
CA TYR A 339 -2.25 -10.27 -20.77
C TYR A 339 -1.41 -10.59 -22.01
N LEU A 340 -0.08 -10.42 -21.95
CA LEU A 340 0.80 -10.75 -23.07
C LEU A 340 0.76 -12.25 -23.43
N ILE A 341 0.60 -13.12 -22.43
CA ILE A 341 0.42 -14.56 -22.64
C ILE A 341 -0.94 -14.82 -23.29
N TYR A 342 -2.01 -14.30 -22.69
CA TYR A 342 -3.38 -14.50 -23.18
C TYR A 342 -3.57 -13.95 -24.59
N LYS A 343 -3.11 -12.71 -24.87
CA LYS A 343 -3.15 -12.08 -26.19
C LYS A 343 -2.49 -12.98 -27.24
N LYS A 344 -1.32 -13.54 -26.96
CA LYS A 344 -0.64 -14.46 -27.90
C LYS A 344 -1.42 -15.75 -28.14
N LEU A 345 -2.05 -16.31 -27.11
CA LEU A 345 -2.85 -17.52 -27.26
C LEU A 345 -4.14 -17.26 -28.05
N VAL A 346 -4.83 -16.16 -27.78
CA VAL A 346 -6.08 -15.78 -28.46
C VAL A 346 -5.82 -15.36 -29.90
N MET A 347 -4.76 -14.58 -30.18
CA MET A 347 -4.40 -14.14 -31.54
C MET A 347 -4.05 -15.30 -32.49
N ARG A 348 -3.72 -16.49 -31.98
CA ARG A 348 -3.54 -17.69 -32.82
C ARG A 348 -4.86 -18.20 -33.40
N ARG A 349 -5.98 -17.91 -32.73
CA ARG A 349 -7.31 -18.41 -33.09
C ARG A 349 -8.16 -17.32 -33.77
N PHE A 350 -7.97 -16.04 -33.42
CA PHE A 350 -8.82 -14.94 -33.90
C PHE A 350 -8.05 -13.62 -34.11
N GLN A 351 -8.49 -12.78 -35.06
CA GLN A 351 -8.03 -11.39 -35.15
C GLN A 351 -8.81 -10.52 -34.15
N LEU A 352 -8.11 -9.91 -33.18
CA LEU A 352 -8.73 -9.08 -32.14
C LEU A 352 -8.90 -7.63 -32.60
N LYS A 353 -10.11 -7.09 -32.48
CA LYS A 353 -10.35 -5.64 -32.57
C LYS A 353 -9.82 -4.94 -31.32
N ASN A 354 -9.69 -3.62 -31.35
CA ASN A 354 -9.21 -2.86 -30.18
C ASN A 354 -10.12 -3.01 -28.95
N SER A 355 -11.45 -3.08 -29.13
CA SER A 355 -12.41 -3.37 -28.06
C SER A 355 -12.13 -4.73 -27.39
N ASP A 356 -11.79 -5.74 -28.18
CA ASP A 356 -11.56 -7.10 -27.68
C ASP A 356 -10.25 -7.18 -26.90
N LYS A 357 -9.24 -6.39 -27.30
CA LYS A 357 -7.97 -6.24 -26.57
C LYS A 357 -8.18 -5.62 -25.19
N LEU A 358 -8.99 -4.56 -25.11
CA LEU A 358 -9.29 -3.87 -23.84
C LEU A 358 -10.10 -4.78 -22.91
N ASN A 359 -11.15 -5.44 -23.42
CA ASN A 359 -11.95 -6.36 -22.63
C ASN A 359 -11.15 -7.56 -22.12
N LEU A 360 -10.26 -8.11 -22.95
CA LEU A 360 -9.33 -9.15 -22.53
C LEU A 360 -8.41 -8.65 -21.42
N PHE A 361 -7.83 -7.45 -21.57
CA PHE A 361 -7.00 -6.87 -20.52
C PHE A 361 -7.78 -6.65 -19.22
N ASN A 362 -9.00 -6.11 -19.28
CA ASN A 362 -9.81 -5.88 -18.09
C ASN A 362 -10.09 -7.18 -17.32
N ILE A 363 -10.41 -8.26 -18.03
CA ILE A 363 -10.67 -9.56 -17.39
C ILE A 363 -9.40 -10.16 -16.78
N ILE A 364 -8.25 -9.98 -17.41
CA ILE A 364 -6.96 -10.36 -16.82
C ILE A 364 -6.57 -9.47 -15.64
N LEU A 365 -6.95 -8.19 -15.67
CA LEU A 365 -6.78 -7.30 -14.52
C LEU A 365 -7.68 -7.75 -13.35
N VAL A 366 -8.94 -8.10 -13.61
CA VAL A 366 -9.85 -8.70 -12.61
C VAL A 366 -9.26 -10.00 -12.03
N LYS A 367 -8.71 -10.88 -12.86
CA LYS A 367 -7.99 -12.09 -12.41
C LYS A 367 -6.86 -11.76 -11.42
N ASN A 368 -6.12 -10.69 -11.65
CA ASN A 368 -4.98 -10.31 -10.83
C ASN A 368 -5.39 -9.56 -9.55
N LEU A 369 -6.49 -8.80 -9.60
CA LEU A 369 -7.07 -8.10 -8.45
C LEU A 369 -7.85 -9.03 -7.52
N LEU A 370 -8.57 -10.00 -8.09
CA LEU A 370 -9.49 -10.91 -7.39
C LEU A 370 -9.29 -12.36 -7.87
N PRO A 371 -8.15 -13.00 -7.55
CA PRO A 371 -7.83 -14.34 -8.05
C PRO A 371 -8.86 -15.40 -7.65
N ASP A 372 -9.36 -15.35 -6.40
CA ASP A 372 -10.34 -16.31 -5.90
C ASP A 372 -11.70 -16.17 -6.60
N GLU A 373 -12.19 -14.94 -6.76
CA GLU A 373 -13.46 -14.69 -7.46
C GLU A 373 -13.33 -14.99 -8.96
N PHE A 374 -12.16 -14.78 -9.57
CA PHE A 374 -11.92 -15.20 -10.95
C PHE A 374 -11.96 -16.72 -11.10
N GLN A 375 -11.36 -17.48 -10.17
CA GLN A 375 -11.46 -18.94 -10.15
C GLN A 375 -12.91 -19.40 -9.94
N HIS A 376 -13.66 -18.74 -9.06
CA HIS A 376 -15.08 -19.02 -8.87
C HIS A 376 -15.87 -18.76 -10.15
N LEU A 377 -15.63 -17.63 -10.81
CA LEU A 377 -16.29 -17.23 -12.05
C LEU A 377 -16.08 -18.25 -13.17
N GLN A 378 -14.86 -18.82 -13.30
CA GLN A 378 -14.58 -19.91 -14.23
C GLN A 378 -15.38 -21.19 -13.95
N ASN A 379 -15.75 -21.42 -12.69
CA ASN A 379 -16.53 -22.57 -12.25
C ASN A 379 -18.03 -22.25 -12.11
N ASN A 380 -18.50 -21.18 -12.77
CA ASN A 380 -19.89 -20.73 -12.73
C ASN A 380 -20.42 -20.48 -11.30
N ARG A 381 -19.58 -19.91 -10.42
CA ARG A 381 -19.92 -19.59 -9.02
C ARG A 381 -19.25 -18.29 -8.57
N GLY A 382 -19.53 -17.84 -7.35
CA GLY A 382 -18.94 -16.61 -6.78
C GLY A 382 -19.80 -15.36 -7.01
N ILE A 383 -19.41 -14.27 -6.36
CA ILE A 383 -20.20 -13.03 -6.31
C ILE A 383 -20.27 -12.40 -7.70
N ILE A 384 -19.15 -12.36 -8.43
CA ILE A 384 -19.10 -11.81 -9.79
C ILE A 384 -20.02 -12.61 -10.73
N TYR A 385 -20.05 -13.94 -10.59
CA TYR A 385 -20.93 -14.81 -11.37
C TYR A 385 -22.41 -14.59 -11.01
N GLU A 386 -22.73 -14.50 -9.71
CA GLU A 386 -24.09 -14.24 -9.22
C GLU A 386 -24.61 -12.88 -9.75
N LEU A 387 -23.76 -11.85 -9.80
CA LEU A 387 -24.10 -10.53 -10.37
C LEU A 387 -24.34 -10.58 -11.88
N LEU A 388 -23.53 -11.34 -12.64
CA LEU A 388 -23.61 -11.36 -14.11
C LEU A 388 -24.65 -12.32 -14.67
N ASN A 389 -25.11 -13.32 -13.91
CA ASN A 389 -26.13 -14.28 -14.36
C ASN A 389 -27.46 -14.16 -13.64
N LYS A 390 -27.63 -13.21 -12.72
CA LYS A 390 -28.95 -12.90 -12.19
C LYS A 390 -29.85 -12.37 -13.32
N ASP A 391 -31.12 -12.74 -13.27
CA ASP A 391 -32.10 -12.32 -14.27
C ASP A 391 -32.14 -10.80 -14.39
N LYS A 392 -31.89 -10.31 -15.61
CA LYS A 392 -31.81 -8.88 -15.90
C LYS A 392 -33.13 -8.16 -15.57
N GLU A 393 -34.26 -8.84 -15.71
CA GLU A 393 -35.58 -8.31 -15.33
C GLU A 393 -35.66 -7.89 -13.85
N ASP A 394 -35.02 -8.63 -12.95
CA ASP A 394 -34.98 -8.26 -11.54
C ASP A 394 -34.22 -6.95 -11.33
N TYR A 395 -33.07 -6.81 -12.01
CA TYR A 395 -32.31 -5.56 -11.99
C TYR A 395 -33.11 -4.40 -12.58
N CYS A 396 -33.83 -4.62 -13.69
CA CYS A 396 -34.67 -3.60 -14.28
C CYS A 396 -35.76 -3.13 -13.32
N LYS A 397 -36.47 -4.06 -12.64
CA LYS A 397 -37.49 -3.71 -11.64
C LYS A 397 -36.92 -2.87 -10.51
N TRP A 398 -35.78 -3.28 -9.95
CA TRP A 398 -35.11 -2.55 -8.87
C TRP A 398 -34.59 -1.18 -9.32
N ALA A 399 -34.08 -1.09 -10.55
CA ALA A 399 -33.61 0.15 -11.14
C ALA A 399 -34.78 1.11 -11.42
N ILE A 400 -35.93 0.61 -11.89
CA ILE A 400 -37.16 1.40 -12.11
C ILE A 400 -37.61 2.03 -10.80
N ASP A 401 -37.75 1.26 -9.71
CA ASP A 401 -38.13 1.82 -8.40
C ASP A 401 -37.17 2.93 -7.94
N SER A 402 -35.86 2.72 -8.17
CA SER A 402 -34.82 3.69 -7.82
C SER A 402 -34.88 4.95 -8.69
N LEU A 403 -35.15 4.81 -9.98
CA LEU A 403 -35.30 5.91 -10.93
C LEU A 403 -36.56 6.72 -10.66
N GLU A 404 -37.69 6.09 -10.41
CA GLU A 404 -38.97 6.76 -10.09
C GLU A 404 -38.83 7.62 -8.84
N LEU A 405 -38.17 7.12 -7.80
CA LEU A 405 -37.89 7.89 -6.58
C LEU A 405 -36.98 9.08 -6.87
N LYS A 406 -35.87 8.89 -7.60
CA LYS A 406 -34.95 9.97 -7.99
C LYS A 406 -35.66 11.04 -8.83
N ILE A 407 -36.53 10.63 -9.77
CA ILE A 407 -37.34 11.55 -10.59
C ILE A 407 -38.30 12.36 -9.71
N LYS A 408 -38.97 11.71 -8.75
CA LYS A 408 -39.88 12.37 -7.82
C LYS A 408 -39.18 13.38 -6.92
N GLU A 409 -37.96 13.07 -6.46
CA GLU A 409 -37.13 13.99 -5.69
C GLU A 409 -36.70 15.21 -6.51
N ILE A 410 -36.25 14.99 -7.75
CA ILE A 410 -35.91 16.07 -8.68
C ILE A 410 -37.13 16.93 -9.00
N ASP A 411 -38.31 16.34 -9.17
CA ASP A 411 -39.55 17.09 -9.42
C ASP A 411 -39.93 17.98 -8.23
N LYS A 412 -39.79 17.47 -6.99
CA LYS A 412 -39.96 18.29 -5.79
C LYS A 412 -38.96 19.43 -5.74
N LEU A 413 -37.70 19.17 -6.10
CA LEU A 413 -36.64 20.17 -6.11
C LEU A 413 -36.88 21.25 -7.18
N ILE A 414 -37.31 20.85 -8.38
CA ILE A 414 -37.69 21.79 -9.45
C ILE A 414 -38.90 22.63 -9.00
N MET A 415 -39.91 22.02 -8.39
CA MET A 415 -41.10 22.71 -7.92
C MET A 415 -40.77 23.72 -6.81
N SER A 416 -40.01 23.32 -5.79
CA SER A 416 -39.61 24.22 -4.70
C SER A 416 -38.70 25.36 -5.20
N THR A 417 -37.74 25.06 -6.07
CA THR A 417 -36.82 26.05 -6.64
C THR A 417 -37.58 27.01 -7.57
N SER A 418 -38.48 26.50 -8.42
CA SER A 418 -39.29 27.36 -9.30
C SER A 418 -40.24 28.27 -8.51
N TYR A 419 -40.91 27.75 -7.49
CA TYR A 419 -41.74 28.54 -6.57
C TYR A 419 -40.92 29.64 -5.87
N TRP A 420 -39.71 29.29 -5.40
CA TRP A 420 -38.81 30.25 -4.77
C TRP A 420 -38.44 31.40 -5.70
N PHE A 421 -38.25 31.16 -7.01
CA PHE A 421 -37.85 32.22 -7.95
C PHE A 421 -39.01 32.92 -8.68
N SER A 422 -40.19 32.31 -8.77
CA SER A 422 -41.36 32.83 -9.51
C SER A 422 -42.18 33.84 -8.73
N GLY A 423 -42.08 33.85 -7.40
CA GLY A 423 -42.90 34.70 -6.55
C GLY A 423 -42.41 36.15 -6.48
N ILE A 424 -43.37 37.07 -6.52
CA ILE A 424 -43.22 38.47 -6.06
C ILE A 424 -42.67 38.49 -4.62
N GLY A 425 -43.06 37.53 -3.77
CA GLY A 425 -42.54 37.40 -2.41
C GLY A 425 -41.01 37.23 -2.31
N TYR A 426 -40.35 36.60 -3.29
CA TYR A 426 -38.89 36.48 -3.29
C TYR A 426 -38.20 37.80 -3.67
N GLU A 427 -38.78 38.56 -4.60
CA GLU A 427 -38.29 39.91 -4.89
C GLU A 427 -38.34 40.77 -3.63
N HIS A 428 -39.47 40.73 -2.93
CA HIS A 428 -39.65 41.44 -1.66
C HIS A 428 -38.70 40.93 -0.58
N GLN A 429 -38.54 39.62 -0.42
CA GLN A 429 -37.62 39.04 0.56
C GLN A 429 -36.15 39.38 0.26
N PHE A 430 -35.75 39.39 -1.01
CA PHE A 430 -34.40 39.77 -1.44
C PHE A 430 -34.16 41.27 -1.25
N ILE A 431 -35.12 42.10 -1.67
CA ILE A 431 -35.09 43.56 -1.46
C ILE A 431 -35.01 43.87 0.03
N VAL A 432 -35.86 43.23 0.85
CA VAL A 432 -35.82 43.37 2.31
C VAL A 432 -34.48 42.92 2.84
N ARG A 433 -33.97 41.74 2.50
CA ARG A 433 -32.69 41.23 3.01
C ARG A 433 -31.48 42.11 2.69
N GLU A 434 -31.47 42.73 1.51
CA GLU A 434 -30.40 43.65 1.10
C GLU A 434 -30.58 45.06 1.71
N LEU A 435 -31.80 45.41 2.14
CA LEU A 435 -32.12 46.72 2.72
C LEU A 435 -32.39 46.69 4.24
N THR A 436 -32.50 45.53 4.89
CA THR A 436 -32.95 45.38 6.28
C THR A 436 -32.01 46.00 7.29
N ASN A 437 -30.73 46.04 6.95
CA ASN A 437 -29.71 46.66 7.77
C ASN A 437 -29.58 48.18 7.53
N VAL A 438 -30.44 48.77 6.69
CA VAL A 438 -30.42 50.19 6.30
C VAL A 438 -31.77 50.88 6.53
N LEU A 439 -32.90 50.14 6.57
CA LEU A 439 -34.26 50.67 6.64
C LEU A 439 -35.13 49.94 7.69
N SER A 440 -36.00 50.70 8.36
CA SER A 440 -37.13 50.16 9.14
C SER A 440 -38.45 50.51 8.44
N ILE A 441 -39.37 49.56 8.33
CA ILE A 441 -40.64 49.68 7.57
C ILE A 441 -41.78 49.19 8.48
N TYR A 442 -42.79 50.03 8.71
CA TYR A 442 -43.94 49.73 9.59
C TYR A 442 -45.27 50.16 8.96
N ASP A 443 -46.35 49.48 9.32
CA ASP A 443 -47.75 49.77 8.94
C ASP A 443 -48.59 49.85 10.24
N ASP A 444 -49.72 50.56 10.23
CA ASP A 444 -50.54 50.87 11.41
C ASP A 444 -51.16 49.63 12.11
N LEU A 445 -50.93 48.43 11.57
CA LEU A 445 -51.42 47.14 12.07
C LEU A 445 -50.40 46.34 12.90
N ASP A 446 -49.10 46.68 12.86
CA ASP A 446 -48.02 45.97 13.58
C ASP A 446 -47.27 46.94 14.53
N ASN A 447 -47.54 46.86 15.84
CA ASN A 447 -47.13 47.84 16.86
C ASN A 447 -45.73 47.65 17.48
N GLU A 448 -44.77 47.03 16.79
CA GLU A 448 -43.41 46.88 17.34
C GLU A 448 -42.39 47.79 16.65
N GLU A 449 -41.92 48.80 17.38
CA GLU A 449 -40.87 49.72 16.97
C GLU A 449 -39.49 49.14 17.29
N ILE A 450 -38.75 48.74 16.26
CA ILE A 450 -37.39 48.19 16.42
C ILE A 450 -36.36 49.26 16.08
N ASN A 451 -35.51 49.53 17.06
CA ASN A 451 -34.47 50.55 17.05
C ASN A 451 -33.15 49.95 16.53
N LEU A 452 -32.52 50.56 15.52
CA LEU A 452 -31.21 50.13 15.01
C LEU A 452 -30.25 51.31 14.95
N GLY A 453 -29.47 51.48 16.01
CA GLY A 453 -28.18 52.16 15.92
C GLY A 453 -27.14 51.19 15.38
N LEU A 454 -26.44 51.54 14.29
CA LEU A 454 -24.98 51.44 14.08
C LEU A 454 -24.59 51.60 12.60
N SER A 455 -23.36 52.08 12.38
CA SER A 455 -22.72 52.46 11.10
C SER A 455 -22.44 51.28 10.16
N ARG A 456 -22.48 51.56 8.84
CA ARG A 456 -22.34 50.63 7.68
C ARG A 456 -21.20 49.58 7.72
N GLU A 457 -20.18 49.71 8.56
CA GLU A 457 -19.03 48.80 8.58
C GLU A 457 -19.15 47.60 9.54
N GLN A 458 -20.09 47.59 10.49
CA GLN A 458 -20.31 46.44 11.40
C GLN A 458 -21.34 45.41 10.88
N VAL A 459 -21.77 45.56 9.62
CA VAL A 459 -23.06 45.07 9.09
C VAL A 459 -23.00 43.68 8.41
N LYS A 460 -21.82 43.06 8.27
CA LYS A 460 -21.69 41.89 7.38
C LYS A 460 -22.10 40.52 7.95
N ASN A 461 -22.38 40.35 9.24
CA ASN A 461 -22.55 39.01 9.84
C ASN A 461 -23.67 38.89 10.90
N LYS A 462 -24.86 39.48 10.71
CA LYS A 462 -26.03 39.17 11.57
C LYS A 462 -27.08 38.32 10.81
N PRO A 463 -27.67 37.29 11.45
CA PRO A 463 -28.67 36.41 10.83
C PRO A 463 -30.02 37.11 10.65
N PHE A 464 -30.87 36.56 9.77
CA PHE A 464 -32.23 37.02 9.48
C PHE A 464 -33.13 36.80 10.72
N GLU A 465 -33.64 37.87 11.34
CA GLU A 465 -34.42 37.81 12.59
C GLU A 465 -35.94 37.83 12.30
N GLU A 466 -36.78 37.46 13.28
CA GLU A 466 -38.26 37.36 13.17
C GLU A 466 -38.92 38.67 12.69
N ASN A 467 -38.30 39.79 13.07
CA ASN A 467 -38.65 41.16 12.68
C ASN A 467 -38.48 41.46 11.18
N ASP A 468 -37.62 40.73 10.47
CA ASP A 468 -37.44 40.88 9.02
C ASP A 468 -38.62 40.29 8.25
N GLN A 469 -39.33 39.31 8.80
CA GLN A 469 -40.55 38.75 8.19
C GLN A 469 -41.70 39.75 8.21
N THR A 470 -41.80 40.59 9.24
CA THR A 470 -42.80 41.67 9.31
C THR A 470 -42.55 42.72 8.22
N LYS A 471 -41.29 43.09 7.96
CA LYS A 471 -40.93 44.00 6.85
C LYS A 471 -41.29 43.41 5.48
N VAL A 472 -41.07 42.11 5.26
CA VAL A 472 -41.52 41.40 4.04
C VAL A 472 -43.04 41.44 3.90
N ARG A 473 -43.79 41.21 4.99
CA ARG A 473 -45.26 41.25 4.99
C ARG A 473 -45.82 42.64 4.72
N VAL A 474 -45.22 43.70 5.28
CA VAL A 474 -45.63 45.08 5.00
C VAL A 474 -45.41 45.42 3.52
N LEU A 475 -44.24 45.10 2.96
CA LEU A 475 -43.98 45.33 1.53
C LEU A 475 -44.88 44.51 0.61
N ALA A 476 -45.20 43.27 0.97
CA ALA A 476 -46.16 42.45 0.23
C ALA A 476 -47.56 43.08 0.22
N ARG A 477 -48.04 43.59 1.37
CA ARG A 477 -49.32 44.33 1.46
C ARG A 477 -49.33 45.61 0.62
N MET A 478 -48.25 46.39 0.68
CA MET A 478 -48.11 47.60 -0.14
C MET A 478 -48.11 47.27 -1.64
N TYR A 479 -47.54 46.13 -2.03
CA TYR A 479 -47.54 45.65 -3.40
C TYR A 479 -48.93 45.19 -3.86
N GLU A 480 -49.63 44.42 -3.02
CA GLU A 480 -50.97 43.91 -3.29
C GLU A 480 -52.01 45.04 -3.39
N ASN A 481 -51.87 46.08 -2.56
CA ASN A 481 -52.70 47.28 -2.63
C ASN A 481 -51.81 48.52 -2.70
N LYS A 482 -51.55 48.98 -3.93
CA LYS A 482 -50.65 50.10 -4.24
C LYS A 482 -51.01 51.45 -3.60
N GLN A 483 -52.22 51.58 -3.05
CA GLN A 483 -52.68 52.78 -2.33
C GLN A 483 -52.27 52.77 -0.85
N VAL A 484 -51.86 51.61 -0.31
CA VAL A 484 -51.39 51.48 1.07
C VAL A 484 -50.02 52.12 1.20
N LYS A 485 -49.87 52.96 2.23
CA LYS A 485 -48.60 53.61 2.59
C LYS A 485 -48.03 52.95 3.83
N ALA A 486 -46.71 52.80 3.86
CA ALA A 486 -46.00 52.39 5.07
C ALA A 486 -45.05 53.50 5.53
N ARG A 487 -44.86 53.63 6.84
CA ARG A 487 -43.86 54.52 7.42
C ARG A 487 -42.48 53.86 7.29
N VAL A 488 -41.56 54.57 6.65
CA VAL A 488 -40.20 54.10 6.40
C VAL A 488 -39.21 55.04 7.09
N LYS A 489 -38.44 54.52 8.04
CA LYS A 489 -37.35 55.22 8.73
C LYS A 489 -36.01 54.83 8.11
N TYR A 490 -35.18 55.82 7.76
CA TYR A 490 -33.90 55.60 7.08
C TYR A 490 -32.87 56.69 7.39
N ALA A 491 -31.59 56.33 7.35
CA ALA A 491 -30.50 57.29 7.52
C ALA A 491 -30.25 58.06 6.22
N THR A 492 -30.26 59.39 6.30
CA THR A 492 -29.92 60.30 5.20
C THR A 492 -28.81 61.26 5.60
N PHE A 493 -28.02 61.73 4.64
CA PHE A 493 -26.87 62.59 4.91
C PHE A 493 -27.30 64.07 4.93
N GLY A 494 -27.29 64.66 6.13
CA GLY A 494 -27.68 66.06 6.38
C GLY A 494 -26.50 67.02 6.43
N GLY A 495 -25.50 66.85 5.57
CA GLY A 495 -24.34 67.74 5.47
C GLY A 495 -23.13 67.35 6.32
N ILE A 496 -23.24 67.31 7.65
CA ILE A 496 -22.10 66.99 8.56
C ILE A 496 -22.32 65.68 9.33
N GLN A 497 -23.59 65.25 9.53
CA GLN A 497 -23.95 64.02 10.24
C GLN A 497 -25.11 63.29 9.55
N TYR A 498 -25.24 61.98 9.81
CA TYR A 498 -26.41 61.22 9.40
C TYR A 498 -27.61 61.57 10.28
N VAL A 499 -28.75 61.88 9.66
CA VAL A 499 -30.02 62.14 10.34
C VAL A 499 -31.00 61.03 9.96
N ILE A 500 -31.83 60.59 10.91
CA ILE A 500 -32.91 59.63 10.64
C ILE A 500 -34.08 60.41 10.06
N ALA A 501 -34.44 60.12 8.81
CA ALA A 501 -35.63 60.64 8.16
C ALA A 501 -36.74 59.59 8.21
N GLU A 502 -37.98 60.06 8.42
CA GLU A 502 -39.19 59.23 8.43
C GLU A 502 -40.15 59.76 7.37
N GLN A 503 -40.69 58.88 6.53
CA GLN A 503 -41.63 59.24 5.48
C GLN A 503 -42.65 58.13 5.25
N GLU A 504 -43.91 58.49 5.02
CA GLU A 504 -44.92 57.58 4.49
C GLU A 504 -44.79 57.45 2.98
N LEU A 505 -44.61 56.22 2.50
CA LEU A 505 -44.39 55.92 1.09
C LEU A 505 -45.37 54.84 0.63
N THR A 506 -45.92 55.01 -0.56
CA THR A 506 -46.55 53.90 -1.31
C THR A 506 -45.49 52.93 -1.82
N TYR A 507 -45.91 51.77 -2.32
CA TYR A 507 -44.99 50.78 -2.90
C TYR A 507 -44.13 51.36 -4.02
N ASP A 508 -44.74 52.06 -4.98
CA ASP A 508 -44.04 52.59 -6.15
C ASP A 508 -43.06 53.71 -5.75
N GLU A 509 -43.39 54.51 -4.73
CA GLU A 509 -42.49 55.54 -4.17
C GLU A 509 -41.32 54.94 -3.39
N PHE A 510 -41.57 53.90 -2.58
CA PHE A 510 -40.53 53.15 -1.88
C PHE A 510 -39.57 52.49 -2.88
N PHE A 511 -40.11 51.80 -3.88
CA PHE A 511 -39.33 51.11 -4.89
C PHE A 511 -38.45 52.10 -5.67
N LYS A 512 -39.01 53.21 -6.12
CA LYS A 512 -38.25 54.25 -6.85
C LYS A 512 -37.13 54.88 -6.02
N LYS A 513 -37.30 55.00 -4.71
CA LYS A 513 -36.38 55.69 -3.82
C LYS A 513 -35.25 54.80 -3.31
N PHE A 514 -35.53 53.54 -2.97
CA PHE A 514 -34.56 52.67 -2.29
C PHE A 514 -34.06 51.51 -3.14
N VAL A 515 -34.80 51.08 -4.17
CA VAL A 515 -34.38 49.99 -5.05
C VAL A 515 -33.52 50.55 -6.19
N THR A 516 -32.20 50.51 -6.01
CA THR A 516 -31.24 51.03 -7.00
C THR A 516 -31.14 50.12 -8.23
N LYS A 517 -30.65 50.68 -9.36
CA LYS A 517 -30.33 49.91 -10.57
C LYS A 517 -29.34 48.75 -10.28
N GLU A 518 -28.41 48.93 -9.35
CA GLU A 518 -27.46 47.90 -8.92
C GLU A 518 -28.15 46.74 -8.20
N LEU A 519 -29.11 47.04 -7.31
CA LEU A 519 -29.88 46.02 -6.59
C LEU A 519 -30.76 45.19 -7.55
N ILE A 520 -31.40 45.86 -8.51
CA ILE A 520 -32.16 45.21 -9.59
C ILE A 520 -31.26 44.29 -10.42
N TYR A 521 -30.03 44.74 -10.74
CA TYR A 521 -29.06 43.91 -11.46
C TYR A 521 -28.65 42.67 -10.65
N LYS A 522 -28.40 42.81 -9.34
CA LYS A 522 -28.10 41.68 -8.43
C LYS A 522 -29.25 40.68 -8.37
N LEU A 523 -30.49 41.14 -8.16
CA LEU A 523 -31.69 40.31 -8.15
C LEU A 523 -31.84 39.52 -9.45
N ASN A 524 -31.72 40.20 -10.60
CA ASN A 524 -31.79 39.58 -11.92
C ASN A 524 -30.69 38.55 -12.15
N ARG A 525 -29.46 38.79 -11.67
CA ARG A 525 -28.36 37.84 -11.75
C ARG A 525 -28.65 36.57 -10.94
N VAL A 526 -29.14 36.71 -9.71
CA VAL A 526 -29.46 35.57 -8.84
C VAL A 526 -30.61 34.75 -9.43
N ARG A 527 -31.67 35.40 -9.93
CA ARG A 527 -32.76 34.72 -10.65
C ARG A 527 -32.27 33.97 -11.88
N ARG A 528 -31.43 34.59 -12.71
CA ARG A 528 -30.85 33.91 -13.89
C ARG A 528 -30.05 32.67 -13.49
N ASN A 529 -29.29 32.73 -12.40
CA ASN A 529 -28.57 31.55 -11.90
C ASN A 529 -29.53 30.47 -11.38
N GLY A 530 -30.61 30.87 -10.71
CA GLY A 530 -31.67 29.97 -10.26
C GLY A 530 -32.35 29.22 -11.40
N TYR A 531 -32.76 29.93 -12.45
CA TYR A 531 -33.34 29.32 -13.64
C TYR A 531 -32.35 28.41 -14.38
N LYS A 532 -31.06 28.76 -14.44
CA LYS A 532 -30.01 27.86 -14.97
C LYS A 532 -29.92 26.55 -14.18
N GLU A 533 -30.04 26.59 -12.86
CA GLU A 533 -30.05 25.36 -12.04
C GLU A 533 -31.30 24.53 -12.29
N ILE A 534 -32.47 25.18 -12.45
CA ILE A 534 -33.71 24.49 -12.85
C ILE A 534 -33.55 23.80 -14.22
N ASP A 535 -32.95 24.48 -15.20
CA ASP A 535 -32.72 23.91 -16.53
C ASP A 535 -31.75 22.71 -16.47
N LYS A 536 -30.72 22.79 -15.63
CA LYS A 536 -29.81 21.67 -15.35
C LYS A 536 -30.57 20.49 -14.72
N LEU A 537 -31.42 20.73 -13.72
CA LEU A 537 -32.25 19.69 -13.10
C LEU A 537 -33.23 19.05 -14.09
N LYS A 538 -33.83 19.85 -14.98
CA LYS A 538 -34.68 19.33 -16.07
C LYS A 538 -33.90 18.46 -17.04
N SER A 539 -32.66 18.84 -17.37
CA SER A 539 -31.78 18.01 -18.20
C SER A 539 -31.50 16.66 -17.51
N ILE A 540 -31.12 16.67 -16.23
CA ILE A 540 -30.88 15.43 -15.46
C ILE A 540 -32.16 14.57 -15.42
N LYS A 541 -33.32 15.19 -15.17
CA LYS A 541 -34.61 14.49 -15.19
C LYS A 541 -34.85 13.81 -16.52
N LYS A 542 -34.57 14.50 -17.64
CA LYS A 542 -34.73 13.93 -18.99
C LYS A 542 -33.89 12.65 -19.14
N ASP A 543 -32.63 12.68 -18.74
CA ASP A 543 -31.72 11.53 -18.83
C ASP A 543 -32.18 10.35 -17.96
N LEU A 544 -32.73 10.63 -16.76
CA LEU A 544 -33.30 9.61 -15.88
C LEU A 544 -34.58 8.99 -16.45
N VAL A 545 -35.45 9.81 -17.05
CA VAL A 545 -36.66 9.33 -17.72
C VAL A 545 -36.31 8.47 -18.94
N GLU A 546 -35.31 8.87 -19.71
CA GLU A 546 -34.79 8.05 -20.82
C GLU A 546 -34.26 6.70 -20.33
N SER A 547 -33.48 6.70 -19.24
CA SER A 547 -33.00 5.47 -18.59
C SER A 547 -34.15 4.59 -18.06
N LEU A 548 -35.25 5.19 -17.60
CA LEU A 548 -36.45 4.49 -17.15
C LEU A 548 -37.15 3.78 -18.34
N TYR A 549 -37.31 4.49 -19.46
CA TYR A 549 -37.97 3.95 -20.65
C TYR A 549 -37.15 2.84 -21.34
N PHE A 550 -35.82 2.98 -21.40
CA PHE A 550 -34.93 2.03 -22.05
C PHE A 550 -34.21 1.11 -21.05
N CYS A 551 -34.81 0.86 -19.89
CA CYS A 551 -34.18 0.11 -18.79
C CYS A 551 -33.72 -1.29 -19.23
N GLU A 552 -34.52 -1.98 -20.05
CA GLU A 552 -34.21 -3.31 -20.58
C GLU A 552 -32.99 -3.33 -21.53
N GLU A 553 -32.65 -2.20 -22.14
CA GLU A 553 -31.51 -2.07 -23.05
C GLU A 553 -30.20 -1.74 -22.31
N LEU A 554 -30.26 -1.31 -21.05
CA LEU A 554 -29.09 -0.96 -20.25
C LEU A 554 -28.25 -2.20 -19.92
N SER A 555 -26.92 -2.06 -19.87
CA SER A 555 -26.05 -3.15 -19.41
C SER A 555 -26.24 -3.43 -17.92
N ILE A 556 -25.85 -4.63 -17.46
CA ILE A 556 -25.95 -5.00 -16.04
C ILE A 556 -25.20 -3.97 -15.18
N ASN A 557 -24.03 -3.53 -15.61
CA ASN A 557 -23.25 -2.53 -14.89
C ASN A 557 -23.97 -1.20 -14.72
N LYS A 558 -24.66 -0.71 -15.77
CA LYS A 558 -25.45 0.52 -15.68
C LYS A 558 -26.63 0.37 -14.71
N LEU A 559 -27.32 -0.76 -14.75
CA LEU A 559 -28.40 -1.07 -13.82
C LEU A 559 -27.89 -1.10 -12.37
N LEU A 560 -26.78 -1.80 -12.13
CA LEU A 560 -26.13 -1.87 -10.81
C LEU A 560 -25.69 -0.49 -10.28
N LYS A 561 -25.23 0.42 -11.16
CA LYS A 561 -24.92 1.82 -10.80
C LYS A 561 -26.18 2.60 -10.38
N ILE A 562 -27.31 2.38 -11.06
CA ILE A 562 -28.58 3.07 -10.80
C ILE A 562 -29.18 2.64 -9.45
N ILE A 563 -29.16 1.33 -9.17
CA ILE A 563 -29.74 0.73 -7.96
C ILE A 563 -29.01 1.17 -6.68
N ASP A 564 -27.69 1.41 -6.76
CA ASP A 564 -26.79 1.67 -5.63
C ASP A 564 -26.78 0.54 -4.58
N TRP A 565 -25.65 -0.18 -4.54
CA TRP A 565 -25.52 -1.46 -3.84
C TRP A 565 -25.66 -1.31 -2.32
N ASP A 566 -25.32 -0.14 -1.77
CA ASP A 566 -25.29 0.11 -0.33
C ASP A 566 -26.57 0.79 0.17
N ASN A 567 -27.23 1.59 -0.67
CA ASN A 567 -28.37 2.44 -0.29
C ASN A 567 -29.58 2.26 -1.21
N SER A 568 -29.76 1.07 -1.78
CA SER A 568 -30.91 0.79 -2.64
C SER A 568 -32.22 1.03 -1.89
N ASN A 569 -33.11 1.83 -2.48
CA ASN A 569 -34.44 2.10 -1.94
C ASN A 569 -35.39 0.89 -2.09
N ASN A 570 -35.03 -0.08 -2.93
CA ASN A 570 -35.77 -1.33 -3.06
C ASN A 570 -35.31 -2.34 -1.99
N GLN A 571 -36.24 -2.81 -1.15
CA GLN A 571 -35.97 -3.71 -0.03
C GLN A 571 -35.48 -5.10 -0.46
N LEU A 572 -35.91 -5.61 -1.61
CA LEU A 572 -35.48 -6.91 -2.12
C LEU A 572 -34.04 -6.82 -2.63
N ALA A 573 -33.71 -5.76 -3.35
CA ALA A 573 -32.35 -5.47 -3.78
C ALA A 573 -31.41 -5.33 -2.58
N GLN A 574 -31.81 -4.57 -1.55
CA GLN A 574 -31.01 -4.37 -0.33
C GLN A 574 -30.70 -5.71 0.36
N LYS A 575 -31.73 -6.54 0.59
CA LYS A 575 -31.54 -7.88 1.19
C LYS A 575 -30.59 -8.74 0.37
N TRP A 576 -30.73 -8.71 -0.96
CA TRP A 576 -29.90 -9.50 -1.85
C TRP A 576 -28.41 -9.07 -1.82
N PHE A 577 -28.13 -7.76 -1.87
CA PHE A 577 -26.75 -7.26 -1.75
C PHE A 577 -26.15 -7.51 -0.36
N GLU A 578 -26.94 -7.43 0.71
CA GLU A 578 -26.50 -7.78 2.06
C GLU A 578 -26.13 -9.27 2.18
N GLU A 579 -26.89 -10.16 1.56
CA GLU A 579 -26.56 -11.59 1.49
C GLU A 579 -25.26 -11.85 0.74
N LEU A 580 -25.04 -11.19 -0.41
CA LEU A 580 -23.77 -11.27 -1.14
C LEU A 580 -22.59 -10.78 -0.30
N LYS A 581 -22.76 -9.65 0.41
CA LYS A 581 -21.73 -9.09 1.29
C LYS A 581 -21.42 -10.01 2.47
N ARG A 582 -22.43 -10.68 3.03
CA ARG A 582 -22.23 -11.70 4.09
C ARG A 582 -21.45 -12.91 3.58
N LYS A 583 -21.74 -13.39 2.36
CA LYS A 583 -20.96 -14.47 1.72
C LYS A 583 -19.50 -14.09 1.52
N ASP A 584 -19.20 -12.82 1.20
CA ASP A 584 -17.83 -12.31 1.08
C ASP A 584 -17.11 -12.25 2.44
N ASN A 585 -17.76 -11.65 3.45
CA ASN A 585 -17.19 -11.49 4.78
C ASN A 585 -16.93 -12.84 5.47
N ALA A 586 -17.77 -13.85 5.23
CA ALA A 586 -17.55 -15.20 5.74
C ALA A 586 -16.25 -15.85 5.23
N LYS A 587 -15.69 -15.33 4.12
CA LYS A 587 -14.39 -15.78 3.60
C LYS A 587 -13.20 -15.07 4.25
N ASN A 588 -13.40 -14.02 5.07
CA ASN A 588 -12.35 -13.13 5.60
C ASN A 588 -11.52 -12.39 4.52
N ILE A 589 -12.08 -12.22 3.32
CA ILE A 589 -11.34 -11.65 2.18
C ILE A 589 -11.64 -10.14 1.96
N ASN A 590 -12.76 -9.60 2.48
CA ASN A 590 -13.15 -8.17 2.37
C ASN A 590 -13.03 -7.60 0.93
N ASN A 591 -13.44 -8.36 -0.09
CA ASN A 591 -13.33 -7.98 -1.50
C ASN A 591 -14.56 -7.24 -2.05
N PHE A 592 -15.67 -7.19 -1.32
CA PHE A 592 -16.95 -6.65 -1.84
C PHE A 592 -16.84 -5.21 -2.38
N SER A 593 -16.09 -4.33 -1.71
CA SER A 593 -15.85 -2.95 -2.16
C SER A 593 -15.05 -2.89 -3.48
N LEU A 594 -14.07 -3.79 -3.63
CA LEU A 594 -13.28 -3.92 -4.85
C LEU A 594 -14.13 -4.48 -6.00
N ILE A 595 -15.01 -5.45 -5.73
CA ILE A 595 -15.99 -5.97 -6.70
C ILE A 595 -16.92 -4.83 -7.17
N LYS A 596 -17.49 -4.04 -6.24
CA LYS A 596 -18.32 -2.87 -6.60
C LYS A 596 -17.57 -1.91 -7.52
N SER A 597 -16.30 -1.63 -7.21
CA SER A 597 -15.45 -0.76 -8.02
C SER A 597 -15.22 -1.31 -9.43
N ILE A 598 -14.99 -2.62 -9.57
CA ILE A 598 -14.79 -3.30 -10.87
C ILE A 598 -16.02 -3.16 -11.78
N PHE A 599 -17.24 -3.32 -11.24
CA PHE A 599 -18.49 -3.11 -11.98
C PHE A 599 -18.74 -1.62 -12.28
N ASN A 600 -18.45 -0.73 -11.32
CA ASN A 600 -18.60 0.70 -11.53
C ASN A 600 -17.65 1.26 -12.60
N LEU A 601 -16.50 0.65 -12.80
CA LEU A 601 -15.51 1.05 -13.81
C LEU A 601 -15.61 0.26 -15.12
N ASP A 602 -16.67 -0.54 -15.28
CA ASP A 602 -16.93 -1.33 -16.49
C ASP A 602 -15.76 -2.26 -16.90
N LEU A 603 -15.02 -2.77 -15.91
CA LEU A 603 -13.90 -3.70 -16.14
C LEU A 603 -14.40 -5.13 -16.45
N ILE A 604 -15.63 -5.47 -16.10
CA ILE A 604 -16.26 -6.73 -16.49
C ILE A 604 -17.73 -6.49 -16.79
N ASN A 605 -18.31 -7.26 -17.70
CA ASN A 605 -19.69 -7.13 -18.16
C ASN A 605 -20.27 -8.50 -18.54
N GLU A 606 -21.53 -8.54 -18.98
CA GLU A 606 -22.23 -9.77 -19.41
C GLU A 606 -21.50 -10.57 -20.51
N ASP A 607 -20.62 -9.93 -21.29
CA ASP A 607 -19.84 -10.53 -22.36
C ASP A 607 -18.61 -11.33 -21.86
N TYR A 608 -18.39 -11.42 -20.54
CA TYR A 608 -17.22 -12.06 -19.94
C TYR A 608 -16.96 -13.49 -20.43
N LYS A 609 -18.02 -14.24 -20.77
CA LYS A 609 -17.92 -15.63 -21.27
C LYS A 609 -17.07 -15.73 -22.53
N LYS A 610 -17.09 -14.69 -23.39
CA LYS A 610 -16.25 -14.60 -24.60
C LYS A 610 -14.76 -14.64 -24.25
N TYR A 611 -14.37 -14.12 -23.09
CA TYR A 611 -12.97 -13.91 -22.72
C TYR A 611 -12.43 -14.90 -21.68
N ILE A 612 -13.32 -15.56 -20.93
CA ILE A 612 -12.93 -16.57 -19.95
C ILE A 612 -12.71 -17.95 -20.60
N ASN A 613 -13.53 -18.32 -21.59
CA ASN A 613 -13.53 -19.66 -22.18
C ASN A 613 -12.61 -19.83 -23.40
N TYR A 614 -11.69 -18.90 -23.66
CA TYR A 614 -10.75 -18.99 -24.81
C TYR A 614 -9.83 -20.23 -24.77
N ILE A 615 -9.76 -20.95 -23.64
CA ILE A 615 -8.87 -22.09 -23.40
C ILE A 615 -9.58 -23.46 -23.56
N ASN A 616 -10.88 -23.50 -23.87
CA ASN A 616 -11.49 -24.77 -24.28
C ASN A 616 -11.05 -25.19 -25.69
#